data_AF-A0A374EDX4-F1
#
_entry.id   AF-A0A374EDX4-F1
#
_cell.length_a   1.000
_cell.length_b   1.000
_cell.length_c   1.000
_cell.angle_alpha   90.00
_cell.angle_beta   90.00
_cell.angle_gamma   90.00
#
_symmetry.space_group_name_H-M   'P 1'
#
loop_
_entity.id
_entity.type
_entity.pdbx_description
1 polymer ?
#
loop_
_entity_poly.entity_id
_entity_poly.type
_entity_poly.pdbx_seq_one_letter_code
_entity_poly.pdbx_strand_id
1 'polypeptide(L)'
;MTYRLSPTGQYLPEIQYTQNPREQALLKKPIGRWGRMWQEWVKTEYPTEVQIFVMEGRWSIIPREIDSEAEKRFQELDEQYRQQNPRPTAFSEIQTWEKTRVLTIEHRIMKEIVFRLRM
;
A
#
# COMPACT_ATOMS: atom_id res chain seq x y z
N MET A 1 -9.99 -27.60 11.43
CA MET A 1 -10.85 -26.41 11.24
C MET A 1 -11.11 -25.79 12.60
N THR A 2 -10.73 -24.53 12.80
CA THR A 2 -11.02 -23.76 14.01
C THR A 2 -12.40 -23.12 13.90
N TYR A 3 -13.13 -23.06 15.00
CA TYR A 3 -14.47 -22.49 15.06
C TYR A 3 -14.53 -21.47 16.19
N ARG A 4 -15.21 -20.35 15.95
CA ARG A 4 -15.51 -19.35 16.98
C ARG A 4 -17.00 -19.36 17.31
N LEU A 5 -17.33 -19.27 18.59
CA LEU A 5 -18.72 -19.16 19.03
C LEU A 5 -19.16 -17.70 18.90
N SER A 6 -20.21 -17.46 18.12
CA SER A 6 -20.85 -16.14 18.04
C SER A 6 -21.63 -15.82 19.32
N PRO A 7 -21.92 -14.53 19.62
CA PRO A 7 -22.76 -14.14 20.75
C PRO A 7 -24.16 -14.78 20.74
N THR A 8 -24.65 -15.17 19.57
CA THR A 8 -25.93 -15.86 19.34
C THR A 8 -25.84 -17.39 19.50
N GLY A 9 -24.68 -17.93 19.92
CA GLY A 9 -24.47 -19.36 20.18
C GLY A 9 -24.20 -20.21 18.94
N GLN A 10 -24.02 -19.61 17.75
CA GLN A 10 -23.68 -20.34 16.53
C GLN A 10 -22.16 -20.51 16.40
N TYR A 11 -21.70 -21.70 16.00
CA TYR A 11 -20.30 -21.95 15.65
C TYR A 11 -20.00 -21.46 14.23
N LEU A 12 -19.13 -20.47 14.12
CA LEU A 12 -18.67 -19.93 12.84
C LEU A 12 -17.28 -20.49 12.52
N PRO A 13 -17.06 -21.09 11.33
CA PRO A 13 -15.73 -21.51 10.93
C PRO A 13 -14.82 -20.29 10.81
N GLU A 14 -13.64 -20.38 11.42
CA GLU A 14 -12.59 -19.39 11.21
C GLU A 14 -11.85 -19.71 9.93
N ILE A 15 -12.20 -18.99 8.87
CA ILE A 15 -11.53 -19.09 7.59
C ILE A 15 -10.25 -18.27 7.69
N GLN A 16 -9.10 -18.95 7.72
CA GLN A 16 -7.81 -18.29 7.57
C GLN A 16 -7.51 -18.13 6.09
N TYR A 17 -7.24 -16.89 5.68
CA TYR A 17 -6.96 -16.54 4.29
C TYR A 17 -5.58 -17.05 3.82
N THR A 18 -4.63 -17.14 4.74
CA THR A 18 -3.25 -17.60 4.50
C THR A 18 -2.69 -18.17 5.80
N GLN A 19 -1.78 -19.13 5.72
CA GLN A 19 -1.08 -19.68 6.89
C GLN A 19 0.14 -18.82 7.29
N ASN A 20 0.56 -17.88 6.44
CA ASN A 20 1.70 -17.02 6.69
C ASN A 20 1.36 -15.94 7.74
N PRO A 21 2.01 -15.92 8.92
CA PRO A 21 1.72 -14.94 9.97
C PRO A 21 1.92 -13.48 9.51
N ARG A 22 2.88 -13.24 8.61
CA ARG A 22 3.16 -11.89 8.09
C ARG A 22 1.99 -11.37 7.26
N GLU A 23 1.46 -12.21 6.38
CA GLU A 23 0.31 -11.85 5.54
C GLU A 23 -0.95 -11.71 6.37
N GLN A 24 -1.16 -12.57 7.38
CA GLN A 24 -2.27 -12.40 8.33
C GLN A 24 -2.20 -11.04 9.06
N ALA A 25 -0.99 -10.61 9.46
CA ALA A 25 -0.80 -9.30 10.07
C ALA A 25 -1.11 -8.15 9.09
N LEU A 26 -0.79 -8.30 7.80
CA LEU A 26 -1.17 -7.33 6.77
C LEU A 26 -2.69 -7.27 6.60
N LEU A 27 -3.38 -8.41 6.57
CA LEU A 27 -4.84 -8.47 6.37
C LEU A 27 -5.64 -7.75 7.47
N LYS A 28 -5.06 -7.60 8.67
CA LYS A 28 -5.65 -6.79 9.76
C LYS A 28 -5.64 -5.29 9.47
N LYS A 29 -4.74 -4.81 8.61
CA LYS A 29 -4.64 -3.41 8.22
C LYS A 29 -5.58 -3.13 7.04
N PRO A 30 -6.17 -1.94 6.92
CA PRO A 30 -6.89 -1.55 5.70
C PRO A 30 -5.90 -1.34 4.54
N ILE A 31 -6.41 -1.39 3.29
CA ILE A 31 -5.65 -0.98 2.11
C ILE A 31 -5.61 0.56 2.06
N GLY A 32 -4.39 1.09 2.05
CA GLY A 32 -4.05 2.51 1.95
C GLY A 32 -4.13 3.05 0.53
N ARG A 33 -3.65 4.29 0.36
CA ARG A 33 -3.79 5.02 -0.91
C ARG A 33 -2.98 4.39 -2.05
N TRP A 34 -1.78 3.90 -1.75
CA TRP A 34 -0.86 3.37 -2.75
C TRP A 34 -1.34 2.00 -3.23
N GLY A 35 -1.79 1.16 -2.30
CA GLY A 35 -2.40 -0.12 -2.61
C GLY A 35 -3.66 0.02 -3.46
N ARG A 36 -4.54 0.98 -3.17
CA ARG A 36 -5.74 1.24 -4.00
C ARG A 36 -5.38 1.70 -5.40
N MET A 37 -4.42 2.62 -5.52
CA MET A 37 -3.99 3.10 -6.83
C MET A 37 -3.35 1.99 -7.66
N TRP A 38 -2.58 1.08 -7.04
CA TRP A 38 -2.11 -0.13 -7.73
C TRP A 38 -3.29 -1.00 -8.18
N GLN A 39 -4.29 -1.24 -7.34
CA GLN A 39 -5.46 -2.04 -7.73
C GLN A 39 -6.22 -1.42 -8.91
N GLU A 40 -6.42 -0.11 -8.91
CA GLU A 40 -7.05 0.61 -10.02
C GLU A 40 -6.24 0.51 -11.31
N TRP A 41 -4.91 0.68 -11.21
CA TRP A 41 -4.00 0.53 -12.33
C TRP A 41 -4.00 -0.89 -12.90
N VAL A 42 -3.85 -1.92 -12.08
CA VAL A 42 -3.85 -3.33 -12.54
C VAL A 42 -5.20 -3.72 -13.12
N LYS A 43 -6.33 -3.28 -12.53
CA LYS A 43 -7.66 -3.52 -13.11
C LYS A 43 -7.80 -2.92 -14.51
N THR A 44 -7.19 -1.77 -14.74
CA THR A 44 -7.29 -1.04 -16.02
C THR A 44 -6.37 -1.64 -17.07
N GLU A 45 -5.11 -1.89 -16.73
CA GLU A 45 -4.07 -2.31 -17.68
C GLU A 45 -3.95 -3.84 -17.83
N TYR A 46 -4.25 -4.60 -16.78
CA TYR A 46 -4.02 -6.05 -16.70
C TYR A 46 -5.21 -6.82 -16.08
N PRO A 47 -6.41 -6.75 -16.67
CA PRO A 47 -7.61 -7.38 -16.11
C PRO A 47 -7.51 -8.90 -15.93
N THR A 48 -6.74 -9.59 -16.78
CA THR A 48 -6.49 -11.04 -16.66
C THR A 48 -5.66 -11.35 -15.41
N GLU A 49 -4.64 -10.54 -15.11
CA GLU A 49 -3.79 -10.72 -13.93
C GLU A 49 -4.57 -10.55 -12.63
N VAL A 50 -5.59 -9.68 -12.62
CA VAL A 50 -6.50 -9.55 -11.47
C VAL A 50 -7.13 -10.90 -11.13
N GLN A 51 -7.60 -11.66 -12.13
CA GLN A 51 -8.21 -12.96 -11.89
C GLN A 51 -7.22 -13.96 -11.31
N ILE A 52 -5.98 -13.96 -11.82
CA ILE A 52 -4.89 -14.80 -11.31
C ILE A 52 -4.60 -14.44 -9.85
N PHE A 53 -4.41 -13.16 -9.53
CA PHE A 53 -4.17 -12.72 -8.15
C PHE A 53 -5.32 -13.03 -7.19
N VAL A 54 -6.56 -13.00 -7.66
CA VAL A 54 -7.72 -13.39 -6.85
C VAL A 54 -7.69 -14.89 -6.58
N MET A 55 -7.43 -15.71 -7.61
CA MET A 55 -7.35 -17.16 -7.48
C MET A 55 -6.21 -17.59 -6.55
N GLU A 56 -5.07 -16.91 -6.62
CA GLU A 56 -3.92 -17.14 -5.73
C GLU A 56 -4.09 -16.51 -4.33
N GLY A 57 -5.19 -15.81 -4.08
CA GLY A 57 -5.41 -15.06 -2.85
C GLY A 57 -4.53 -13.81 -2.70
N ARG A 58 -3.59 -13.54 -3.60
CA ARG A 58 -2.66 -12.40 -3.51
C ARG A 58 -3.33 -11.03 -3.68
N TRP A 59 -4.51 -10.96 -4.26
CA TRP A 59 -5.23 -9.70 -4.52
C TRP A 59 -5.50 -8.87 -3.26
N SER A 60 -5.67 -9.52 -2.11
CA SER A 60 -5.85 -8.86 -0.82
C SER A 60 -4.53 -8.52 -0.12
N ILE A 61 -3.42 -9.11 -0.53
CA ILE A 61 -2.12 -9.01 0.16
C ILE A 61 -1.22 -7.97 -0.51
N ILE A 62 -0.98 -8.10 -1.81
CA ILE A 62 -0.10 -7.24 -2.61
C ILE A 62 -0.33 -5.74 -2.35
N PRO A 63 -1.55 -5.19 -2.40
CA PRO A 63 -1.74 -3.76 -2.21
C PRO A 63 -1.28 -3.25 -0.83
N ARG A 64 -1.35 -4.09 0.21
CA ARG A 64 -0.88 -3.74 1.56
C ARG A 64 0.64 -3.81 1.69
N GLU A 65 1.27 -4.71 0.94
CA GLU A 65 2.72 -4.75 0.80
C GLU A 65 3.21 -3.48 0.09
N ILE A 66 2.52 -3.08 -0.98
CA ILE A 66 2.77 -1.84 -1.70
C ILE A 66 2.64 -0.62 -0.78
N ASP A 67 1.60 -0.55 0.04
CA ASP A 67 1.46 0.54 1.03
C ASP A 67 2.65 0.57 1.99
N SER A 68 3.08 -0.59 2.49
CA SER A 68 4.20 -0.68 3.43
C SER A 68 5.53 -0.29 2.79
N GLU A 69 5.77 -0.74 1.55
CA GLU A 69 6.96 -0.41 0.76
C GLU A 69 6.99 1.08 0.40
N ALA A 70 5.87 1.63 -0.06
CA ALA A 70 5.73 3.02 -0.43
C ALA A 70 5.91 3.96 0.76
N GLU A 71 5.38 3.61 1.94
CA GLU A 71 5.57 4.41 3.16
C GLU A 71 7.03 4.45 3.58
N LYS A 72 7.72 3.29 3.59
CA LYS A 72 9.16 3.25 3.89
C LYS A 72 9.95 4.09 2.90
N ARG A 73 9.66 3.96 1.60
CA ARG A 73 10.34 4.70 0.55
C ARG A 73 10.07 6.20 0.63
N PHE A 74 8.86 6.60 1.04
CA PHE A 74 8.52 8.00 1.26
C PHE A 74 9.40 8.62 2.33
N GLN A 75 9.57 7.94 3.47
CA GLN A 75 10.40 8.43 4.58
C GLN A 75 11.87 8.61 4.15
N GLU A 76 12.43 7.64 3.42
CA GLU A 76 13.79 7.73 2.87
C GLU A 76 13.96 8.94 1.93
N LEU A 77 13.01 9.12 1.01
CA LEU A 77 13.06 10.21 0.04
C LEU A 77 12.78 11.59 0.67
N ASP A 78 11.93 11.65 1.69
CA ASP A 78 11.65 12.86 2.46
C ASP A 78 12.91 13.35 3.19
N GLU A 79 13.65 12.43 3.82
CA GLU A 79 14.93 12.75 4.45
C GLU A 79 15.96 13.26 3.43
N GLN A 80 16.12 12.55 2.30
CA GLN A 80 17.03 12.97 1.23
C GLN A 80 16.65 14.34 0.66
N TYR A 81 15.36 14.59 0.43
CA TYR A 81 14.90 15.87 -0.11
C TYR A 81 15.21 17.01 0.85
N ARG A 82 14.98 16.84 2.15
CA ARG A 82 15.25 17.85 3.18
C ARG A 82 16.73 18.17 3.32
N GLN A 83 17.60 17.16 3.20
CA GLN A 83 19.05 17.37 3.22
C GLN A 83 19.53 18.17 2.00
N GLN A 84 18.97 17.91 0.82
CA GLN A 84 19.37 18.58 -0.43
C GLN A 84 18.70 19.95 -0.62
N ASN A 85 17.50 20.13 -0.05
CA ASN A 85 16.67 21.32 -0.22
C ASN A 85 16.28 21.83 1.18
N PRO A 86 17.14 22.63 1.84
CA PRO A 86 16.84 23.15 3.16
C PRO A 86 15.54 23.95 3.16
N ARG A 87 14.74 23.79 4.21
CA ARG A 87 13.43 24.42 4.30
C ARG A 87 13.57 25.95 4.44
N PRO A 88 12.89 26.75 3.61
CA PRO A 88 12.91 28.20 3.71
C PRO A 88 12.13 28.69 4.96
N THR A 89 12.33 29.96 5.34
CA THR A 89 11.70 30.56 6.51
C THR A 89 10.46 31.39 6.19
N ALA A 90 10.34 31.92 4.96
CA ALA A 90 9.19 32.71 4.54
C ALA A 90 7.97 31.82 4.27
N PHE A 91 6.78 32.26 4.72
CA PHE A 91 5.55 31.46 4.63
C PHE A 91 5.18 31.03 3.20
N SER A 92 5.26 31.95 2.24
CA SER A 92 4.96 31.67 0.82
C SER A 92 5.92 30.66 0.20
N GLU A 93 7.20 30.74 0.56
CA GLU A 93 8.24 29.82 0.10
C GLU A 93 8.06 28.45 0.74
N ILE A 94 7.69 28.38 2.02
CA ILE A 94 7.38 27.12 2.71
C ILE A 94 6.27 26.37 2.00
N GLN A 95 5.18 27.04 1.60
CA GLN A 95 4.08 26.39 0.90
C GLN A 95 4.53 25.76 -0.43
N THR A 96 5.32 26.51 -1.21
CA THR A 96 5.85 26.06 -2.50
C THR A 96 6.82 24.90 -2.33
N TRP A 97 7.66 24.97 -1.30
CA TRP A 97 8.63 23.94 -0.96
C TRP A 97 7.94 22.64 -0.52
N GLU A 98 6.95 22.72 0.38
CA GLU A 98 6.16 21.56 0.84
C GLU A 98 5.44 20.88 -0.34
N LYS A 99 4.82 21.67 -1.22
CA LYS A 99 4.13 21.15 -2.42
C LYS A 99 5.10 20.46 -3.36
N THR A 100 6.24 21.08 -3.65
CA THR A 100 7.27 20.51 -4.52
C THR A 100 7.81 19.21 -3.94
N ARG A 101 8.14 19.19 -2.64
CA ARG A 101 8.61 18.01 -1.92
C ARG A 101 7.67 16.82 -2.11
N VAL A 102 6.40 17.00 -1.75
CA VAL A 102 5.41 15.92 -1.83
C VAL A 102 5.25 15.44 -3.26
N LEU A 103 5.09 16.34 -4.23
CA LEU A 103 4.93 15.96 -5.64
C LEU A 103 6.13 15.20 -6.20
N THR A 104 7.36 15.64 -5.90
CA THR A 104 8.58 14.96 -6.34
C THR A 104 8.69 13.55 -5.76
N ILE A 105 8.42 13.40 -4.46
CA ILE A 105 8.51 12.11 -3.78
C ILE A 105 7.41 11.17 -4.28
N GLU A 106 6.17 11.64 -4.34
CA GLU A 106 5.02 10.85 -4.80
C GLU A 106 5.18 10.39 -6.25
N HIS A 107 5.62 11.27 -7.15
CA HIS A 107 5.90 10.90 -8.54
C HIS A 107 6.92 9.74 -8.62
N ARG A 108 7.97 9.80 -7.79
CA ARG A 108 8.99 8.76 -7.74
C ARG A 108 8.44 7.45 -7.20
N ILE A 109 7.66 7.48 -6.12
CA ILE A 109 6.98 6.29 -5.57
C ILE A 109 6.01 5.67 -6.56
N MET A 110 5.25 6.48 -7.28
CA MET A 110 4.32 5.99 -8.30
C MET A 110 5.05 5.18 -9.36
N LYS A 111 6.14 5.74 -9.90
CA LYS A 111 6.96 5.09 -10.92
C LYS A 111 7.73 3.87 -10.38
N GLU A 112 8.31 4.00 -9.19
CA GLU A 112 9.16 2.98 -8.59
C GLU A 112 8.35 1.88 -7.90
N ILE A 113 7.12 2.06 -7.46
CA ILE A 113 6.46 1.07 -6.59
C ILE A 113 5.05 0.74 -7.06
N VAL A 114 4.25 1.77 -7.36
CA VAL A 114 2.81 1.60 -7.61
C VAL A 114 2.53 1.12 -9.02
N PHE A 115 3.24 1.61 -10.04
CA PHE A 115 2.99 1.21 -11.43
C PHE A 115 3.99 0.14 -11.88
N ARG A 116 4.09 -0.93 -11.08
CA ARG A 116 4.83 -2.14 -11.40
C ARG A 116 3.97 -3.36 -11.13
N LEU A 117 3.89 -4.25 -12.13
CA LEU A 117 3.19 -5.51 -11.99
C LEU A 117 3.99 -6.40 -11.03
N ARG A 118 3.30 -7.02 -10.07
CA ARG A 118 3.91 -7.92 -9.11
C ARG A 118 3.70 -9.34 -9.62
N MET A 119 4.72 -9.93 -10.21
CA MET A 119 4.73 -11.35 -10.60
C MET A 119 4.77 -12.24 -9.35
#